data_AF-A0A7C6F858-F1
#
_entry.id   AF-A0A7C6F858-F1
#
_cell.length_a   1.000
_cell.length_b   1.000
_cell.length_c   1.000
_cell.angle_alpha   90.00
_cell.angle_beta   90.00
_cell.angle_gamma   90.00
#
_symmetry.space_group_name_H-M   'P 1'
#
loop_
_entity.id
_entity.type
_entity.pdbx_description
1 polymer ?
#
loop_
_entity_poly.entity_id
_entity_poly.type
_entity_poly.pdbx_seq_one_letter_code
_entity_poly.pdbx_strand_id
1 'polypeptide(L)'
;MRTTDPLTRAVLALLAALALSRDAGAGQTAPGVTPPEKFFGFRLGSDRRIARWDRIVEYYRLLEKQAGGKLKVVEIGPTTMGNPFLLVIITAPENMTRLEDLRRLNLRLSDPRELSETEAGRLVAQGRAVVCQTMSLHASEIGGTQMAPELAYELVSRQDADTRRILENVIFLLIPSFNPDGAIMVADWYQKTLGTEYEGSDLPWLYHKYAGHDNNRDAFQLNLVESQYVARILFREWIPQAYIDHHHMGSYGARLYVPPYAEPIRPYADP
;
A
#
# COMPACT_ATOMS: atom_id res chain seq x y z
N MET A 1 39.13 -37.64 28.04
CA MET A 1 38.54 -36.31 28.34
C MET A 1 38.76 -35.44 27.10
N ARG A 2 37.83 -35.43 26.15
CA ARG A 2 37.98 -34.69 24.88
C ARG A 2 37.41 -33.28 25.08
N THR A 3 38.30 -32.30 25.13
CA THR A 3 37.95 -30.88 25.21
C THR A 3 37.38 -30.45 23.87
N THR A 4 36.09 -30.13 23.84
CA THR A 4 35.44 -29.51 22.68
C THR A 4 36.08 -28.16 22.39
N ASP A 5 36.47 -27.95 21.14
CA ASP A 5 37.12 -26.74 20.62
C ASP A 5 36.28 -25.48 20.95
N PRO A 6 36.88 -24.38 21.46
CA PRO A 6 36.21 -23.11 21.70
C PRO A 6 35.40 -22.59 20.50
N LEU A 7 35.82 -22.89 19.26
CA LEU A 7 35.05 -22.56 18.05
C LEU A 7 33.72 -23.30 17.97
N THR A 8 33.65 -24.58 18.39
CA THR A 8 32.41 -25.36 18.40
C THR A 8 31.42 -24.85 19.44
N ARG A 9 31.91 -24.35 20.58
CA ARG A 9 31.06 -23.71 21.61
C ARG A 9 30.50 -22.37 21.15
N ALA A 10 31.29 -21.57 20.43
CA ALA A 10 30.84 -20.30 19.88
C ALA A 10 29.77 -20.48 18.79
N VAL A 11 29.92 -21.48 17.92
CA VAL A 11 28.95 -21.80 16.86
C VAL A 11 27.63 -22.34 17.44
N LEU A 12 27.69 -23.20 18.47
CA LEU A 12 26.50 -23.70 19.16
C LEU A 12 25.78 -22.61 19.96
N ALA A 13 26.50 -21.67 20.56
CA ALA A 13 25.90 -20.51 21.25
C ALA A 13 25.23 -19.54 20.27
N LEU A 14 25.81 -19.34 19.08
CA LEU A 14 25.22 -18.50 18.04
C LEU A 14 23.95 -19.13 17.44
N LEU A 15 23.93 -20.46 17.25
CA LEU A 15 22.75 -21.20 16.79
C LEU A 15 21.63 -21.24 17.84
N ALA A 16 21.97 -21.30 19.14
CA ALA A 16 20.98 -21.20 20.21
C ALA A 16 20.39 -19.78 20.35
N ALA A 17 21.20 -18.73 20.13
CA ALA A 17 20.74 -17.34 20.11
C ALA A 17 19.86 -17.01 18.89
N LEU A 18 20.09 -17.67 17.74
CA LEU A 18 19.25 -17.59 16.54
C LEU A 18 17.96 -18.42 16.65
N ALA A 19 17.90 -19.42 17.55
CA ALA A 19 16.70 -20.19 17.81
C ALA A 19 15.76 -19.53 18.82
N LEU A 20 16.26 -18.60 19.65
CA LEU A 20 15.49 -17.91 20.70
C LEU A 20 14.92 -16.55 20.29
N SER A 21 15.16 -16.09 19.06
CA SER A 21 14.62 -14.84 18.53
C SER A 21 13.36 -15.00 17.66
N ARG A 22 12.79 -16.21 17.57
CA ARG A 22 11.60 -16.47 16.75
C ARG A 22 10.25 -16.08 17.35
N ASP A 23 10.20 -15.60 18.60
CA ASP A 23 8.94 -15.23 19.27
C ASP A 23 8.74 -13.71 19.50
N ALA A 24 9.63 -12.86 18.98
CA ALA A 24 9.43 -11.42 19.01
C ALA A 24 8.57 -10.97 17.82
N GLY A 25 7.25 -11.22 17.85
CA GLY A 25 6.40 -10.67 16.78
C GLY A 25 4.94 -11.08 16.69
N ALA A 26 4.48 -12.06 17.48
CA ALA A 26 3.04 -12.33 17.61
C ALA A 26 2.39 -11.23 18.46
N GLY A 27 2.32 -10.01 17.90
CA GLY A 27 1.52 -8.94 18.46
C GLY A 27 0.09 -9.45 18.61
N GLN A 28 -0.48 -9.29 19.81
CA GLN A 28 -1.86 -9.73 20.06
C GLN A 28 -2.77 -9.09 19.02
N THR A 29 -3.42 -9.92 18.20
CA THR A 29 -4.39 -9.46 17.22
C THR A 29 -5.74 -9.26 17.90
N ALA A 30 -6.46 -8.22 17.52
CA ALA A 30 -7.80 -7.96 18.00
C ALA A 30 -8.73 -9.12 17.59
N PRO A 31 -9.48 -9.71 18.53
CA PRO A 31 -10.44 -10.75 18.18
C PRO A 31 -11.48 -10.18 17.21
N GLY A 32 -11.79 -10.92 16.14
CA GLY A 32 -12.90 -10.61 15.22
C GLY A 32 -12.53 -10.06 13.85
N VAL A 33 -11.27 -9.70 13.58
CA VAL A 33 -10.82 -9.34 12.22
C VAL A 33 -10.41 -10.61 11.47
N THR A 34 -11.05 -10.87 10.33
CA THR A 34 -10.77 -12.03 9.47
C THR A 34 -9.39 -11.89 8.83
N PRO A 35 -8.45 -12.84 9.01
CA PRO A 35 -7.17 -12.81 8.31
C PRO A 35 -7.33 -13.02 6.79
N PRO A 36 -6.44 -12.46 5.95
CA PRO A 36 -6.52 -12.62 4.49
C PRO A 36 -6.52 -14.09 4.08
N GLU A 37 -5.63 -14.91 4.62
CA GLU A 37 -5.56 -16.35 4.31
C GLU A 37 -6.89 -17.07 4.55
N LYS A 38 -7.61 -16.70 5.61
CA LYS A 38 -8.93 -17.27 5.91
C LYS A 38 -9.99 -16.85 4.90
N PHE A 39 -9.92 -15.62 4.38
CA PHE A 39 -10.88 -15.12 3.40
C PHE A 39 -10.59 -15.60 1.97
N PHE A 40 -9.32 -15.59 1.56
CA PHE A 40 -8.89 -15.98 0.21
C PHE A 40 -8.74 -17.49 0.06
N GLY A 41 -8.57 -18.23 1.17
CA GLY A 41 -8.32 -19.68 1.16
C GLY A 41 -6.88 -20.06 0.80
N PHE A 42 -5.97 -19.08 0.84
CA PHE A 42 -4.53 -19.21 0.66
C PHE A 42 -3.85 -17.95 1.17
N ARG A 43 -2.59 -18.07 1.62
CA ARG A 43 -1.78 -16.90 1.98
C ARG A 43 -1.45 -16.09 0.72
N LEU A 44 -1.69 -14.78 0.75
CA LEU A 44 -1.38 -13.92 -0.40
C LEU A 44 0.12 -13.94 -0.70
N GLY A 45 0.45 -13.95 -1.99
CA GLY A 45 1.84 -14.14 -2.46
C GLY A 45 2.34 -15.59 -2.46
N SER A 46 1.50 -16.57 -2.12
CA SER A 46 1.86 -17.99 -2.30
C SER A 46 2.06 -18.33 -3.77
N ASP A 47 3.01 -19.23 -4.04
CA ASP A 47 3.27 -19.76 -5.38
C ASP A 47 1.98 -20.22 -6.05
N ARG A 48 1.83 -19.82 -7.30
CA ARG A 48 0.73 -20.23 -8.17
C ARG A 48 -0.66 -19.80 -7.69
N ARG A 49 -0.76 -18.77 -6.85
CA ARG A 49 -2.02 -18.20 -6.38
C ARG A 49 -2.02 -16.68 -6.56
N ILE A 50 -3.05 -16.17 -7.24
CA ILE A 50 -3.27 -14.74 -7.44
C ILE A 50 -4.70 -14.42 -7.02
N ALA A 51 -4.88 -13.52 -6.06
CA ALA A 51 -6.18 -12.99 -5.71
C ALA A 51 -6.62 -11.99 -6.78
N ARG A 52 -7.79 -12.26 -7.37
CA ARG A 52 -8.41 -11.36 -8.34
C ARG A 52 -8.98 -10.11 -7.67
N TRP A 53 -9.03 -9.01 -8.41
CA TRP A 53 -9.41 -7.70 -7.87
C TRP A 53 -10.78 -7.65 -7.19
N ASP A 54 -11.79 -8.31 -7.75
CA ASP A 54 -13.13 -8.39 -7.16
C ASP A 54 -13.12 -8.99 -5.75
N ARG A 55 -12.34 -10.05 -5.54
CA ARG A 55 -12.15 -10.66 -4.22
C ARG A 55 -11.40 -9.74 -3.27
N ILE A 56 -10.43 -8.97 -3.77
CA ILE A 56 -9.71 -7.97 -2.98
C ILE A 56 -10.66 -6.84 -2.53
N VAL A 57 -11.53 -6.36 -3.42
CA VAL A 57 -12.56 -5.35 -3.10
C VAL A 57 -13.52 -5.86 -2.02
N GLU A 58 -14.00 -7.10 -2.15
CA GLU A 58 -14.84 -7.74 -1.15
C GLU A 58 -14.15 -7.84 0.21
N TYR A 59 -12.85 -8.15 0.23
CA TYR A 59 -12.08 -8.23 1.45
C TYR A 59 -11.93 -6.86 2.14
N TYR A 60 -11.68 -5.78 1.40
CA TYR A 60 -11.64 -4.44 2.00
C TYR A 60 -12.99 -4.03 2.60
N ARG A 61 -14.11 -4.36 1.93
CA ARG A 61 -15.46 -4.14 2.47
C ARG A 61 -15.73 -4.98 3.73
N LEU A 62 -15.13 -6.17 3.83
CA LEU A 62 -15.18 -6.98 5.06
C LEU A 62 -14.35 -6.34 6.17
N LEU A 63 -13.12 -5.91 5.87
CA LEU A 63 -12.24 -5.26 6.84
C LEU A 63 -12.86 -3.99 7.41
N GLU A 64 -13.50 -3.15 6.60
CA GLU A 64 -14.18 -1.93 7.08
C GLU A 64 -15.19 -2.23 8.19
N LYS A 65 -15.97 -3.31 8.03
CA LYS A 65 -16.95 -3.75 9.03
C LYS A 65 -16.32 -4.28 10.31
N GLN A 66 -15.10 -4.82 10.22
CA GLN A 66 -14.43 -5.52 11.32
C GLN A 66 -13.35 -4.67 12.00
N ALA A 67 -12.87 -3.60 11.37
CA ALA A 67 -11.71 -2.81 11.82
C ALA A 67 -11.98 -1.93 13.05
N GLY A 68 -13.19 -1.94 13.60
CA GLY A 68 -13.54 -1.15 14.80
C GLY A 68 -13.36 0.36 14.59
N GLY A 69 -13.69 0.87 13.41
CA GLY A 69 -13.54 2.29 13.06
C GLY A 69 -12.15 2.73 12.62
N LYS A 70 -11.17 1.81 12.50
CA LYS A 70 -9.81 2.13 12.05
C LYS A 70 -9.64 2.24 10.54
N LEU A 71 -10.58 1.70 9.77
CA LEU A 71 -10.49 1.61 8.32
C LEU A 71 -11.78 2.11 7.68
N LYS A 72 -11.64 2.91 6.62
CA LYS A 72 -12.72 3.38 5.77
C LYS A 72 -12.39 3.09 4.32
N VAL A 73 -13.32 2.48 3.59
CA VAL A 73 -13.20 2.23 2.15
C VAL A 73 -13.99 3.30 1.40
N VAL A 74 -13.32 4.00 0.51
CA VAL A 74 -13.92 4.98 -0.39
C VAL A 74 -13.83 4.43 -1.80
N GLU A 75 -14.98 4.14 -2.40
CA GLU A 75 -15.06 3.86 -3.83
C GLU A 75 -15.05 5.19 -4.57
N ILE A 76 -13.92 5.49 -5.22
CA ILE A 76 -13.68 6.78 -5.88
C ILE A 76 -14.52 6.91 -7.14
N GLY A 77 -14.71 5.79 -7.84
CA GLY A 77 -15.47 5.68 -9.07
C GLY A 77 -15.07 4.44 -9.86
N PRO A 78 -15.71 4.23 -11.03
CA PRO A 78 -15.33 3.16 -11.95
C PRO A 78 -14.01 3.46 -12.66
N THR A 79 -13.22 2.42 -12.91
CA THR A 79 -12.10 2.45 -13.85
C THR A 79 -12.58 2.59 -15.30
N THR A 80 -11.62 2.69 -16.22
CA THR A 80 -11.79 2.70 -17.66
C THR A 80 -12.66 1.55 -18.18
N MET A 81 -12.60 0.37 -17.54
CA MET A 81 -13.45 -0.79 -17.86
C MET A 81 -14.57 -1.06 -16.84
N GLY A 82 -14.83 -0.14 -15.91
CA GLY A 82 -16.00 -0.18 -15.03
C GLY A 82 -15.80 -0.92 -13.69
N ASN A 83 -14.56 -1.30 -13.34
CA ASN A 83 -14.27 -1.91 -12.05
C ASN A 83 -14.15 -0.84 -10.95
N PRO A 84 -14.42 -1.17 -9.68
CA PRO A 84 -14.32 -0.19 -8.60
C PRO A 84 -12.86 0.21 -8.37
N PHE A 85 -12.59 1.52 -8.34
CA PHE A 85 -11.31 2.09 -7.91
C PHE A 85 -11.40 2.49 -6.44
N LEU A 86 -10.53 1.94 -5.59
CA LEU A 86 -10.60 2.11 -4.13
C LEU A 86 -9.52 3.04 -3.60
N LEU A 87 -9.92 3.91 -2.68
CA LEU A 87 -9.06 4.52 -1.67
C LEU A 87 -9.42 3.92 -0.31
N VAL A 88 -8.42 3.36 0.38
CA VAL A 88 -8.58 2.80 1.72
C VAL A 88 -7.85 3.72 2.70
N ILE A 89 -8.58 4.26 3.66
CA ILE A 89 -8.06 5.18 4.67
C ILE A 89 -7.92 4.42 5.99
N ILE A 90 -6.73 4.40 6.56
CA ILE A 90 -6.41 3.65 7.79
C ILE A 90 -5.80 4.61 8.82
N THR A 91 -6.40 4.70 10.00
CA THR A 91 -5.92 5.55 11.11
C THR A 91 -6.58 5.11 12.44
N ALA A 92 -6.24 5.74 13.56
CA ALA A 92 -6.92 5.47 14.84
C ALA A 92 -8.41 5.87 14.78
N PRO A 93 -9.32 5.19 15.51
CA PRO A 93 -10.74 5.50 15.49
C PRO A 93 -11.04 6.97 15.84
N GLU A 94 -10.29 7.54 16.78
CA GLU A 94 -10.41 8.93 17.20
C GLU A 94 -10.09 9.90 16.04
N ASN A 95 -9.06 9.59 15.25
CA ASN A 95 -8.73 10.36 14.04
C ASN A 95 -9.83 10.18 12.99
N MET A 96 -10.38 8.98 12.84
CA MET A 96 -11.45 8.69 11.87
C MET A 96 -12.71 9.52 12.13
N THR A 97 -13.08 9.74 13.41
CA THR A 97 -14.23 10.60 13.75
C THR A 97 -14.04 12.07 13.36
N ARG A 98 -12.79 12.51 13.20
CA ARG A 98 -12.39 13.89 12.86
C ARG A 98 -11.72 13.99 11.49
N LEU A 99 -11.89 12.97 10.64
CA LEU A 99 -11.11 12.79 9.42
C LEU A 99 -11.16 14.01 8.50
N GLU A 100 -12.34 14.60 8.34
CA GLU A 100 -12.55 15.76 7.48
C GLU A 100 -11.93 17.04 8.07
N ASP A 101 -11.93 17.21 9.39
CA ASP A 101 -11.24 18.33 10.05
C ASP A 101 -9.72 18.20 9.87
N LEU A 102 -9.18 16.99 10.05
CA LEU A 102 -7.77 16.70 9.87
C LEU A 102 -7.35 16.90 8.41
N ARG A 103 -8.19 16.50 7.45
CA ARG A 103 -7.97 16.75 6.01
C ARG A 103 -7.89 18.24 5.71
N ARG A 104 -8.85 19.04 6.16
CA ARG A 104 -8.84 20.51 5.98
C ARG A 104 -7.64 21.17 6.64
N LEU A 105 -7.29 20.72 7.85
CA LEU A 105 -6.09 21.19 8.54
C LEU A 105 -4.84 20.90 7.70
N ASN A 106 -4.71 19.70 7.13
CA ASN A 106 -3.60 19.35 6.27
C ASN A 106 -3.52 20.24 5.02
N LEU A 107 -4.66 20.52 4.38
CA LEU A 107 -4.72 21.44 3.24
C LEU A 107 -4.29 22.86 3.61
N ARG A 108 -4.67 23.36 4.79
CA ARG A 108 -4.19 24.67 5.29
C ARG A 108 -2.68 24.67 5.51
N LEU A 109 -2.12 23.60 6.07
CA LEU A 109 -0.66 23.47 6.25
C LEU A 109 0.09 23.37 4.91
N SER A 110 -0.56 22.84 3.88
CA SER A 110 0.03 22.69 2.55
C SER A 110 0.07 23.99 1.75
N ASP A 111 -0.68 25.02 2.18
CA ASP A 111 -0.65 26.36 1.61
C ASP A 111 -0.37 27.41 2.70
N PRO A 112 0.89 27.56 3.13
CA PRO A 112 1.24 28.40 4.28
C PRO A 112 1.28 29.89 3.96
N ARG A 113 0.95 30.32 2.72
CA ARG A 113 1.04 31.73 2.30
C ARG A 113 0.22 32.69 3.18
N GLU A 114 -0.83 32.17 3.80
CA GLU A 114 -1.73 32.92 4.68
C GLU A 114 -1.56 32.56 6.17
N LEU A 115 -0.55 31.76 6.54
CA LEU A 115 -0.32 31.32 7.92
C LEU A 115 0.82 32.09 8.59
N SER A 116 0.55 32.58 9.80
CA SER A 116 1.63 33.01 10.71
C SER A 116 2.37 31.79 11.28
N GLU A 117 3.63 31.94 11.69
CA GLU A 117 4.40 30.85 12.31
C GLU A 117 3.71 30.28 13.56
N THR A 118 3.13 31.14 14.40
CA THR A 118 2.39 30.73 15.59
C THR A 118 1.17 29.87 15.23
N GLU A 119 0.43 30.27 14.19
CA GLU A 119 -0.72 29.48 13.73
C GLU A 119 -0.28 28.15 13.11
N ALA A 120 0.76 28.17 12.29
CA ALA A 120 1.34 26.96 11.70
C ALA A 120 1.77 25.96 12.79
N GLY A 121 2.49 26.43 13.83
CA GLY A 121 2.88 25.59 14.97
C GLY A 121 1.69 24.97 15.70
N ARG A 122 0.61 25.72 15.89
CA ARG A 122 -0.64 25.20 16.47
C ARG A 122 -1.28 24.13 15.59
N LEU A 123 -1.34 24.35 14.27
CA LEU A 123 -1.91 23.39 13.33
C LEU A 123 -1.07 22.10 13.27
N VAL A 124 0.27 22.21 13.24
CA VAL A 124 1.18 21.06 13.28
C VAL A 124 0.95 20.21 14.53
N ALA A 125 0.82 20.84 15.71
CA ALA A 125 0.56 20.12 16.96
C ALA A 125 -0.80 19.40 16.98
N GLN A 126 -1.77 19.85 16.19
CA GLN A 126 -3.12 19.27 16.10
C GLN A 126 -3.26 18.25 14.96
N GLY A 127 -2.44 18.38 13.92
CA GLY A 127 -2.50 17.60 12.70
C GLY A 127 -2.00 16.18 12.85
N ARG A 128 -2.11 15.43 11.75
CA ARG A 128 -1.55 14.09 11.58
C ARG A 128 -0.73 14.07 10.30
N ALA A 129 0.34 13.29 10.28
CA ALA A 129 1.05 13.07 9.04
C ALA A 129 0.14 12.30 8.08
N VAL A 130 0.04 12.76 6.84
CA VAL A 130 -0.68 12.09 5.77
C VAL A 130 0.34 11.37 4.90
N VAL A 131 0.21 10.05 4.80
CA VAL A 131 1.09 9.19 4.00
C VAL A 131 0.24 8.48 2.96
N CYS A 132 0.64 8.52 1.70
CA CYS A 132 -0.04 7.83 0.61
C CYS A 132 0.85 6.72 0.03
N GLN A 133 0.26 5.54 -0.19
CA GLN A 133 0.90 4.47 -0.94
C GLN A 133 -0.02 3.97 -2.06
N THR A 134 0.53 3.91 -3.27
CA THR A 134 -0.10 3.31 -4.44
C THR A 134 0.56 2.00 -4.78
N MET A 135 -0.24 1.07 -5.29
CA MET A 135 0.20 -0.29 -5.59
C MET A 135 -0.05 -0.61 -7.05
N SER A 136 0.91 -1.32 -7.68
CA SER A 136 0.73 -1.99 -8.96
C SER A 136 0.10 -1.10 -10.03
N LEU A 137 0.72 0.06 -10.24
CA LEU A 137 0.41 0.94 -11.35
C LEU A 137 0.58 0.20 -12.68
N HIS A 138 1.70 -0.51 -12.85
CA HIS A 138 1.81 -1.52 -13.89
C HIS A 138 1.15 -2.82 -13.41
N ALA A 139 0.16 -3.31 -14.15
CA ALA A 139 -0.67 -4.43 -13.69
C ALA A 139 0.08 -5.77 -13.59
N SER A 140 1.12 -5.96 -14.41
CA SER A 140 1.98 -7.15 -14.34
C SER A 140 2.85 -7.20 -13.07
N GLU A 141 2.98 -6.08 -12.35
CA GLU A 141 3.74 -5.95 -11.12
C GLU A 141 2.84 -6.27 -9.91
N ILE A 142 2.30 -7.50 -9.88
CA ILE A 142 1.14 -7.88 -9.05
C ILE A 142 1.35 -7.79 -7.53
N GLY A 143 2.58 -7.77 -7.04
CA GLY A 143 2.91 -8.01 -5.63
C GLY A 143 2.48 -6.87 -4.72
N GLY A 144 2.46 -5.62 -5.21
CA GLY A 144 1.84 -4.50 -4.48
C GLY A 144 0.37 -4.80 -4.16
N THR A 145 -0.43 -5.08 -5.18
CA THR A 145 -1.85 -5.44 -5.03
C THR A 145 -2.08 -6.69 -4.19
N GLN A 146 -1.20 -7.70 -4.29
CA GLN A 146 -1.30 -8.92 -3.47
C GLN A 146 -0.86 -8.70 -2.01
N MET A 147 0.07 -7.79 -1.74
CA MET A 147 0.55 -7.47 -0.38
C MET A 147 -0.40 -6.52 0.37
N ALA A 148 -1.04 -5.59 -0.34
CA ALA A 148 -1.86 -4.54 0.26
C ALA A 148 -2.94 -5.05 1.25
N PRO A 149 -3.66 -6.15 1.00
CA PRO A 149 -4.62 -6.72 1.96
C PRO A 149 -3.98 -7.22 3.26
N GLU A 150 -2.75 -7.77 3.20
CA GLU A 150 -1.98 -8.19 4.38
C GLU A 150 -1.59 -6.97 5.21
N LEU A 151 -1.06 -5.92 4.58
CA LEU A 151 -0.70 -4.67 5.26
C LEU A 151 -1.91 -4.02 5.95
N ALA A 152 -3.04 -3.93 5.25
CA ALA A 152 -4.26 -3.37 5.82
C ALA A 152 -4.76 -4.21 7.01
N TYR A 153 -4.74 -5.54 6.87
CA TYR A 153 -5.09 -6.46 7.96
C TYR A 153 -4.18 -6.29 9.18
N GLU A 154 -2.86 -6.24 8.98
CA GLU A 154 -1.91 -6.06 10.08
C GLU A 154 -2.16 -4.75 10.82
N LEU A 155 -2.33 -3.64 10.11
CA LEU A 155 -2.59 -2.34 10.72
C LEU A 155 -3.87 -2.34 11.56
N VAL A 156 -4.96 -2.94 11.07
CA VAL A 156 -6.24 -2.90 11.80
C VAL A 156 -6.34 -3.95 12.90
N SER A 157 -5.61 -5.05 12.80
CA SER A 157 -5.69 -6.17 13.74
C SER A 157 -4.66 -6.09 14.87
N ARG A 158 -3.44 -5.62 14.63
CA ARG A 158 -2.39 -5.59 15.65
C ARG A 158 -2.68 -4.58 16.76
N GLN A 159 -2.27 -4.93 17.98
CA GLN A 159 -2.44 -4.11 19.18
C GLN A 159 -1.11 -3.75 19.86
N ASP A 160 0.03 -3.95 19.20
CA ASP A 160 1.31 -3.54 19.75
C ASP A 160 1.48 -2.01 19.79
N ALA A 161 2.44 -1.56 20.59
CA ALA A 161 2.66 -0.14 20.84
C ALA A 161 3.07 0.62 19.56
N ASP A 162 3.83 0.00 18.67
CA ASP A 162 4.26 0.63 17.42
C ASP A 162 3.09 0.83 16.46
N THR A 163 2.25 -0.20 16.26
CA THR A 163 1.04 -0.09 15.44
C THR A 163 0.11 1.00 15.98
N ARG A 164 -0.13 1.04 17.30
CA ARG A 164 -0.95 2.11 17.91
C ARG A 164 -0.35 3.49 17.67
N ARG A 165 0.95 3.67 17.93
CA ARG A 165 1.65 4.93 17.70
C ARG A 165 1.55 5.40 16.25
N ILE A 166 1.68 4.49 15.28
CA ILE A 166 1.50 4.79 13.86
C ILE A 166 0.07 5.29 13.61
N LEU A 167 -0.95 4.52 14.00
CA LEU A 167 -2.36 4.87 13.73
C LEU A 167 -2.80 6.16 14.42
N GLU A 168 -2.29 6.45 15.62
CA GLU A 168 -2.60 7.66 16.37
C GLU A 168 -2.04 8.92 15.69
N ASN A 169 -0.90 8.81 15.00
CA ASN A 169 -0.16 9.96 14.45
C ASN A 169 -0.25 10.09 12.92
N VAL A 170 -0.75 9.06 12.23
CA VAL A 170 -0.77 8.98 10.77
C VAL A 170 -2.19 8.76 10.24
N ILE A 171 -2.54 9.49 9.19
CA ILE A 171 -3.63 9.14 8.28
C ILE A 171 -3.00 8.45 7.08
N PHE A 172 -3.16 7.13 7.00
CA PHE A 172 -2.61 6.33 5.92
C PHE A 172 -3.63 6.19 4.79
N LEU A 173 -3.25 6.64 3.60
CA LEU A 173 -4.01 6.52 2.37
C LEU A 173 -3.40 5.38 1.55
N LEU A 174 -4.18 4.35 1.30
CA LEU A 174 -3.78 3.19 0.52
C LEU A 174 -4.64 3.12 -0.74
N ILE A 175 -4.00 3.13 -1.90
CA ILE A 175 -4.63 2.78 -3.18
C ILE A 175 -4.17 1.36 -3.52
N PRO A 176 -5.00 0.33 -3.24
CA PRO A 176 -4.55 -1.06 -3.28
C PRO A 176 -4.24 -1.58 -4.69
N SER A 177 -4.68 -0.88 -5.72
CA SER A 177 -4.33 -1.16 -7.12
C SER A 177 -4.62 0.11 -7.92
N PHE A 178 -3.60 0.67 -8.57
CA PHE A 178 -3.76 1.80 -9.47
C PHE A 178 -4.29 1.36 -10.85
N ASN A 179 -4.04 0.11 -11.26
CA ASN A 179 -4.64 -0.47 -12.47
C ASN A 179 -5.50 -1.71 -12.18
N PRO A 180 -6.71 -1.56 -11.58
CA PRO A 180 -7.61 -2.68 -11.32
C PRO A 180 -7.99 -3.52 -12.56
N ASP A 181 -8.20 -2.86 -13.70
CA ASP A 181 -8.59 -3.54 -14.94
C ASP A 181 -7.51 -4.50 -15.42
N GLY A 182 -6.27 -4.00 -15.48
CA GLY A 182 -5.11 -4.82 -15.82
C GLY A 182 -4.86 -5.91 -14.78
N ALA A 183 -5.07 -5.65 -13.49
CA ALA A 183 -4.90 -6.66 -12.44
C ALA A 183 -5.85 -7.86 -12.65
N ILE A 184 -7.09 -7.61 -13.10
CA ILE A 184 -8.03 -8.66 -13.50
C ILE A 184 -7.51 -9.42 -14.72
N MET A 185 -7.06 -8.71 -15.76
CA MET A 185 -6.53 -9.34 -16.98
C MET A 185 -5.35 -10.28 -16.67
N VAL A 186 -4.42 -9.85 -15.82
CA VAL A 186 -3.25 -10.63 -15.40
C VAL A 186 -3.66 -11.85 -14.58
N ALA A 187 -4.55 -11.67 -13.60
CA ALA A 187 -5.04 -12.79 -12.77
C ALA A 187 -5.80 -13.83 -13.61
N ASP A 188 -6.67 -13.39 -14.52
CA ASP A 188 -7.46 -14.27 -15.39
C ASP A 188 -6.58 -15.02 -16.39
N TRP A 189 -5.55 -14.36 -16.96
CA TRP A 189 -4.59 -15.01 -17.84
C TRP A 189 -3.78 -16.08 -17.10
N TYR A 190 -3.25 -15.75 -15.92
CA TYR A 190 -2.51 -16.71 -15.12
C TYR A 190 -3.38 -17.92 -14.73
N GLN A 191 -4.61 -17.68 -14.30
CA GLN A 191 -5.55 -18.74 -13.97
C GLN A 191 -5.89 -19.63 -15.17
N LYS A 192 -5.98 -19.05 -16.37
CA LYS A 192 -6.22 -19.78 -17.63
C LYS A 192 -5.04 -20.66 -18.03
N THR A 193 -3.81 -20.21 -17.82
CA THR A 193 -2.59 -20.93 -18.24
C THR A 193 -2.01 -21.83 -17.16
N LEU A 194 -2.50 -21.74 -15.92
CA LEU A 194 -2.07 -22.58 -14.80
C LEU A 194 -2.12 -24.07 -15.14
N GLY A 195 -0.99 -24.76 -14.98
CA GLY A 195 -0.84 -26.19 -15.27
C GLY A 195 -0.61 -26.54 -16.74
N THR A 196 -0.50 -25.54 -17.63
CA THR A 196 -0.21 -25.73 -19.06
C THR A 196 1.25 -25.41 -19.38
N GLU A 197 1.70 -25.65 -20.62
CA GLU A 197 3.03 -25.23 -21.11
C GLU A 197 3.23 -23.70 -21.11
N TYR A 198 2.14 -22.93 -21.01
CA TYR A 198 2.14 -21.47 -20.98
C TYR A 198 2.07 -20.88 -19.55
N GLU A 199 2.13 -21.71 -18.51
CA GLU A 199 2.12 -21.21 -17.12
C GLU A 199 3.30 -20.24 -16.90
N GLY A 200 3.02 -19.04 -16.40
CA GLY A 200 4.02 -18.00 -16.17
C GLY A 200 4.44 -17.22 -17.43
N SER A 201 3.83 -17.50 -18.59
CA SER A 201 4.02 -16.65 -19.77
C SER A 201 3.38 -15.27 -19.58
N ASP A 202 3.99 -14.26 -20.22
CA ASP A 202 3.46 -12.90 -20.21
C ASP A 202 2.05 -12.83 -20.81
N LEU A 203 1.26 -11.89 -20.30
CA LEU A 203 -0.03 -11.56 -20.87
C LEU A 203 0.17 -11.12 -22.33
N PRO A 204 -0.47 -11.77 -23.33
CA PRO A 204 -0.27 -11.43 -24.73
C PRO A 204 -0.97 -10.13 -25.16
N TRP A 205 -1.68 -9.47 -24.24
CA TRP A 205 -2.35 -8.19 -24.43
C TRP A 205 -1.74 -7.13 -23.53
N LEU A 206 -1.86 -5.88 -23.96
CA LEU A 206 -1.54 -4.75 -23.10
C LEU A 206 -2.60 -4.61 -22.01
N TYR A 207 -2.15 -4.34 -20.79
CA TYR A 207 -2.98 -4.38 -19.58
C TYR A 207 -3.68 -3.05 -19.24
N HIS A 208 -3.73 -2.11 -20.17
CA HIS A 208 -4.53 -0.89 -20.07
C HIS A 208 -5.17 -0.53 -21.40
N LYS A 209 -6.48 -0.27 -21.41
CA LYS A 209 -7.28 -0.06 -22.63
C LYS A 209 -6.77 1.07 -23.54
N TYR A 210 -6.34 2.19 -22.95
CA TYR A 210 -5.89 3.38 -23.70
C TYR A 210 -4.40 3.70 -23.58
N ALA A 211 -3.70 3.15 -22.59
CA ALA A 211 -2.30 3.46 -22.31
C ALA A 211 -1.34 2.31 -22.61
N GLY A 212 -1.87 1.16 -23.00
CA GLY A 212 -1.06 0.00 -23.28
C GLY A 212 -0.42 -0.53 -21.99
N HIS A 213 0.91 -0.50 -21.92
CA HIS A 213 1.66 -0.98 -20.76
C HIS A 213 2.09 0.15 -19.81
N ASP A 214 2.33 1.38 -20.27
CA ASP A 214 2.90 2.42 -19.41
C ASP A 214 1.88 3.51 -19.09
N ASN A 215 1.03 3.23 -18.10
CA ASN A 215 0.18 4.23 -17.48
C ASN A 215 0.95 5.18 -16.55
N ASN A 216 2.23 4.93 -16.25
CA ASN A 216 3.06 5.82 -15.41
C ASN A 216 3.56 7.05 -16.19
N ARG A 217 3.36 7.07 -17.52
CA ARG A 217 3.59 8.27 -18.35
C ARG A 217 2.37 9.17 -18.47
N ASP A 218 1.21 8.78 -17.95
CA ASP A 218 0.00 9.60 -18.02
C ASP A 218 -0.06 10.68 -16.93
N ALA A 219 0.79 10.63 -15.89
CA ALA A 219 0.71 11.55 -14.75
C ALA A 219 0.75 13.04 -15.11
N PHE A 220 1.43 13.42 -16.21
CA PHE A 220 1.49 14.82 -16.65
C PHE A 220 0.31 15.24 -17.55
N GLN A 221 -0.37 14.29 -18.20
CA GLN A 221 -1.48 14.57 -19.12
C GLN A 221 -2.84 14.37 -18.45
N LEU A 222 -2.92 13.43 -17.50
CA LEU A 222 -4.14 13.02 -16.81
C LEU A 222 -5.25 12.62 -17.79
N ASN A 223 -4.91 11.87 -18.86
CA ASN A 223 -5.91 11.41 -19.83
C ASN A 223 -6.72 10.23 -19.28
N LEU A 224 -6.15 9.43 -18.39
CA LEU A 224 -6.81 8.26 -17.81
C LEU A 224 -7.61 8.65 -16.57
N VAL A 225 -8.78 8.03 -16.40
CA VAL A 225 -9.65 8.33 -15.25
C VAL A 225 -8.99 7.95 -13.92
N GLU A 226 -8.21 6.86 -13.90
CA GLU A 226 -7.43 6.40 -12.76
C GLU A 226 -6.36 7.42 -12.38
N SER A 227 -5.64 7.98 -13.35
CA SER A 227 -4.66 9.05 -13.12
C SER A 227 -5.33 10.31 -12.55
N GLN A 228 -6.51 10.68 -13.07
CA GLN A 228 -7.28 11.81 -12.56
C GLN A 228 -7.71 11.60 -11.09
N TYR A 229 -8.13 10.38 -10.74
CA TYR A 229 -8.46 10.02 -9.37
C TYR A 229 -7.28 10.19 -8.43
N VAL A 230 -6.12 9.61 -8.77
CA VAL A 230 -4.93 9.69 -7.92
C VAL A 230 -4.41 11.13 -7.84
N ALA A 231 -4.40 11.87 -8.96
CA ALA A 231 -4.02 13.28 -8.95
C ALA A 231 -4.94 14.13 -8.05
N ARG A 232 -6.26 13.87 -8.06
CA ARG A 232 -7.21 14.55 -7.16
C ARG A 232 -6.91 14.24 -5.70
N ILE A 233 -6.67 12.97 -5.37
CA ILE A 233 -6.32 12.52 -4.02
C ILE A 233 -5.03 13.22 -3.57
N LEU A 234 -3.96 13.10 -4.36
CA LEU A 234 -2.63 13.59 -3.99
C LEU A 234 -2.52 15.11 -3.98
N PHE A 235 -3.07 15.82 -4.95
CA PHE A 235 -2.77 17.25 -5.13
C PHE A 235 -3.91 18.20 -4.75
N ARG A 236 -5.09 17.68 -4.42
CA ARG A 236 -6.27 18.53 -4.09
C ARG A 236 -6.94 18.15 -2.78
N GLU A 237 -7.09 16.85 -2.52
CA GLU A 237 -7.86 16.40 -1.36
C GLU A 237 -6.99 16.20 -0.13
N TRP A 238 -5.78 15.66 -0.31
CA TRP A 238 -4.96 15.21 0.80
C TRP A 238 -3.57 15.80 0.88
N ILE A 239 -2.85 16.09 -0.21
CA ILE A 239 -1.48 16.66 -0.22
C ILE A 239 -0.58 15.99 0.84
N PRO A 240 -0.22 14.71 0.63
CA PRO A 240 0.50 13.93 1.63
C PRO A 240 1.92 14.42 1.83
N GLN A 241 2.44 14.30 3.05
CA GLN A 241 3.85 14.58 3.35
C GLN A 241 4.80 13.50 2.80
N ALA A 242 4.29 12.29 2.56
CA ALA A 242 5.04 11.22 1.92
C ALA A 242 4.17 10.45 0.94
N TYR A 243 4.72 10.17 -0.23
CA TYR A 243 4.12 9.33 -1.27
C TYR A 243 5.12 8.23 -1.66
N ILE A 244 4.65 6.98 -1.68
CA ILE A 244 5.45 5.83 -2.12
C ILE A 244 4.64 5.06 -3.15
N ASP A 245 5.19 4.92 -4.34
CA ASP A 245 4.60 4.12 -5.41
C ASP A 245 5.32 2.78 -5.50
N HIS A 246 4.57 1.68 -5.32
CA HIS A 246 5.14 0.34 -5.28
C HIS A 246 5.17 -0.28 -6.66
N HIS A 247 6.40 -0.47 -7.14
CA HIS A 247 6.72 -1.13 -8.39
C HIS A 247 7.47 -2.45 -8.16
N HIS A 248 7.51 -3.29 -9.19
CA HIS A 248 8.37 -4.47 -9.24
C HIS A 248 9.55 -4.29 -10.19
N MET A 249 10.65 -4.92 -9.81
CA MET A 249 11.78 -5.19 -10.68
C MET A 249 12.01 -6.70 -10.73
N GLY A 250 12.96 -7.14 -11.56
CA GLY A 250 13.46 -8.50 -11.48
C GLY A 250 13.99 -8.83 -10.07
N SER A 251 14.11 -10.12 -9.75
CA SER A 251 14.50 -10.62 -8.42
C SER A 251 15.84 -10.11 -7.88
N TYR A 252 16.69 -9.54 -8.73
CA TYR A 252 17.99 -8.93 -8.40
C TYR A 252 18.00 -7.40 -8.54
N GLY A 253 16.83 -6.78 -8.73
CA GLY A 253 16.68 -5.33 -8.83
C GLY A 253 16.85 -4.61 -7.49
N ALA A 254 16.90 -3.28 -7.55
CA ALA A 254 16.91 -2.45 -6.36
C ALA A 254 15.59 -2.60 -5.59
N ARG A 255 15.67 -2.61 -4.26
CA ARG A 255 14.47 -2.69 -3.38
C ARG A 255 13.85 -1.34 -3.10
N LEU A 256 14.66 -0.29 -3.12
CA LEU A 256 14.26 1.09 -2.92
C LEU A 256 14.90 1.91 -4.03
N TYR A 257 14.09 2.71 -4.69
CA TYR A 257 14.54 3.73 -5.62
C TYR A 257 14.14 5.08 -5.02
N VAL A 258 15.12 5.94 -4.78
CA VAL A 258 14.89 7.34 -4.46
C VAL A 258 15.44 8.11 -5.65
N PRO A 259 14.62 8.93 -6.32
CA PRO A 259 15.13 9.71 -7.44
C PRO A 259 16.22 10.65 -6.91
N PRO A 260 17.34 10.83 -7.63
CA PRO A 260 17.77 12.18 -7.88
C PRO A 260 16.77 12.75 -8.89
N TYR A 261 15.87 13.65 -8.48
CA TYR A 261 15.45 14.65 -9.44
C TYR A 261 16.71 15.49 -9.63
N ALA A 262 17.42 15.30 -10.75
CA ALA A 262 18.41 16.29 -11.14
C ALA A 262 17.76 17.69 -11.02
N GLU A 263 18.55 18.71 -10.66
CA GLU A 263 18.11 20.12 -10.73
C GLU A 263 17.23 20.28 -11.99
N PRO A 264 15.96 20.70 -11.86
CA PRO A 264 15.02 20.63 -12.95
C PRO A 264 15.63 21.29 -14.19
N ILE A 265 15.80 20.50 -15.26
CA ILE A 265 16.35 21.00 -16.55
C ILE A 265 15.47 22.13 -17.10
N ARG A 266 14.21 22.22 -16.63
CA ARG A 266 13.32 23.36 -16.84
C ARG A 266 13.47 24.40 -15.73
N PRO A 267 13.94 25.63 -16.04
CA PRO A 267 14.10 26.70 -15.05
C PRO A 267 12.79 27.26 -14.45
N TYR A 268 11.63 26.70 -14.81
CA TYR A 268 10.30 27.18 -14.40
C TYR A 268 9.42 26.08 -13.76
N ALA A 269 9.98 24.90 -13.50
CA ALA A 269 9.31 23.92 -12.67
C ALA A 269 9.79 24.14 -11.22
N ASP A 270 8.87 24.54 -10.35
CA ASP A 270 9.11 24.60 -8.90
C ASP A 270 9.43 23.16 -8.41
N PRO A 271 10.49 22.94 -7.62
CA PRO A 271 10.88 21.62 -7.11
C PRO A 271 9.78 20.85 -6.37
#